data_AF-A0A960Z4I2-F1
#
_entry.id   AF-A0A960Z4I2-F1
#
_cell.length_a   1.000
_cell.length_b   1.000
_cell.length_c   1.000
_cell.angle_alpha   90.00
_cell.angle_beta   90.00
_cell.angle_gamma   90.00
#
_symmetry.space_group_name_H-M   'P 1'
#
loop_
_entity.id
_entity.type
_entity.pdbx_description
1 polymer ?
#
loop_
_entity_poly.entity_id
_entity_poly.type
_entity_poly.pdbx_seq_one_letter_code
_entity_poly.pdbx_strand_id
1 'polypeptide(L)'
;MTENQTNPAPQGPFKTTLEAPESWKRVVKAEVSREYYDREYAARLKKAVKSHQKPGFRKGRTPRAVVEKELGGYLRMETVEALVPKAWMSAVLEHRLAPLTDPALENLEFGDDGPLTFDLVVEVRPEIVLGDINEIPVKKRAVEVTDADVDEVLARLQESRATFAPVERAAAEGDQITLDLVPGAWEGQADSGKVIADQRFVLGSPNNMEAFNTGLVGVKAGEEKTVEVSYAADHP
;
A
#
# COMPACT_ATOMS: atom_id res chain seq x y z
N MET A 1 -30.68 21.58 -6.07
CA MET A 1 -30.37 23.02 -6.14
C MET A 1 -29.25 23.25 -5.15
N THR A 2 -28.03 23.36 -5.63
CA THR A 2 -26.90 23.85 -4.83
C THR A 2 -26.05 24.68 -5.76
N GLU A 3 -25.98 25.95 -5.39
CA GLU A 3 -25.45 27.08 -6.14
C GLU A 3 -24.08 26.82 -6.77
N ASN A 4 -24.03 27.10 -8.06
CA ASN A 4 -22.82 27.32 -8.82
C ASN A 4 -22.15 28.59 -8.27
N GLN A 5 -21.29 28.45 -7.27
CA GLN A 5 -20.48 29.56 -6.75
C GLN A 5 -19.47 29.95 -7.83
N THR A 6 -19.86 30.91 -8.67
CA THR A 6 -18.96 31.71 -9.48
C THR A 6 -18.12 32.59 -8.53
N ASN A 7 -16.99 32.06 -8.09
CA ASN A 7 -15.95 32.84 -7.43
C ASN A 7 -15.25 33.70 -8.51
N PRO A 8 -15.00 35.00 -8.28
CA PRO A 8 -14.62 35.93 -9.35
C PRO A 8 -13.21 35.64 -9.88
N ALA A 9 -13.10 35.61 -11.21
CA ALA A 9 -11.89 35.36 -11.97
C ALA A 9 -10.72 36.23 -11.48
N PRO A 10 -9.55 35.67 -11.13
CA PRO A 10 -8.33 36.43 -11.11
C PRO A 10 -8.03 36.83 -12.56
N GLN A 11 -7.96 38.14 -12.82
CA GLN A 11 -7.51 38.69 -14.10
C GLN A 11 -6.03 38.35 -14.34
N GLY A 12 -5.79 37.11 -14.74
CA GLY A 12 -4.54 36.60 -15.26
C GLY A 12 -4.65 36.33 -16.76
N PRO A 13 -3.54 36.06 -17.45
CA PRO A 13 -3.51 35.74 -18.88
C PRO A 13 -4.08 34.34 -19.22
N PHE A 14 -4.54 33.62 -18.20
CA PHE A 14 -5.03 32.26 -18.26
C PHE A 14 -6.52 32.28 -17.96
N LYS A 15 -7.33 31.73 -18.86
CA LYS A 15 -8.74 31.49 -18.62
C LYS A 15 -8.90 30.01 -18.31
N THR A 16 -9.43 29.68 -17.14
CA THR A 16 -9.56 28.29 -16.69
C THR A 16 -11.04 27.95 -16.48
N THR A 17 -11.47 26.78 -16.95
CA THR A 17 -12.82 26.25 -16.74
C THR A 17 -12.71 24.87 -16.11
N LEU A 18 -13.44 24.64 -15.02
CA LEU A 18 -13.44 23.36 -14.31
C LEU A 18 -14.66 22.53 -14.70
N GLU A 19 -14.43 21.30 -15.13
CA GLU A 19 -15.45 20.28 -15.37
C GLU A 19 -15.26 19.11 -14.38
N ALA A 20 -16.36 18.58 -13.86
CA ALA A 20 -16.39 17.47 -12.92
C ALA A 20 -17.21 16.31 -13.51
N PRO A 21 -16.64 15.53 -14.45
CA PRO A 21 -17.39 14.45 -15.10
C PRO A 21 -17.72 13.29 -14.15
N GLU A 22 -16.87 13.05 -13.14
CA GLU A 22 -17.05 11.98 -12.16
C GLU A 22 -16.78 12.50 -10.73
N SER A 23 -17.21 11.76 -9.70
CA SER A 23 -17.03 12.14 -8.30
C SER A 23 -15.55 12.33 -7.93
N TRP A 24 -14.68 11.50 -8.50
CA TRP A 24 -13.24 11.45 -8.27
C TRP A 24 -12.41 12.15 -9.36
N LYS A 25 -12.99 12.53 -10.50
CA LYS A 25 -12.27 13.12 -11.64
C LYS A 25 -12.58 14.60 -11.80
N ARG A 26 -11.56 15.42 -12.03
CA ARG A 26 -11.68 16.83 -12.41
C ARG A 26 -10.88 17.08 -13.69
N VAL A 27 -11.48 17.82 -14.60
CA VAL A 27 -10.87 18.23 -15.87
C VAL A 27 -10.83 19.74 -15.89
N VAL A 28 -9.62 20.32 -15.91
CA VAL A 28 -9.41 21.76 -16.01
C VAL A 28 -9.08 22.09 -17.45
N LYS A 29 -10.00 22.76 -18.14
CA LYS A 29 -9.76 23.32 -19.47
C LYS A 29 -9.07 24.66 -19.32
N ALA A 30 -7.82 24.76 -19.76
CA ALA A 30 -7.04 25.99 -19.70
C ALA A 30 -6.87 26.57 -21.10
N GLU A 31 -7.10 27.88 -21.21
CA GLU A 31 -6.87 28.67 -22.42
C GLU A 31 -5.86 29.77 -22.10
N VAL A 32 -4.77 29.81 -22.86
CA VAL A 32 -3.75 30.85 -22.78
C VAL A 32 -3.90 31.78 -23.97
N SER A 33 -4.08 33.07 -23.68
CA SER A 33 -4.17 34.10 -24.73
C SER A 33 -2.93 34.11 -25.62
N ARG A 34 -3.14 34.31 -26.93
CA ARG A 34 -2.06 34.37 -27.91
C ARG A 34 -1.02 35.45 -27.60
N GLU A 35 -1.47 36.62 -27.17
CA GLU A 35 -0.59 37.73 -26.80
C GLU A 35 0.39 37.36 -25.68
N TYR A 36 -0.09 36.62 -24.68
CA TYR A 36 0.76 36.16 -23.57
C TYR A 36 1.74 35.08 -24.02
N TYR A 37 1.27 34.14 -24.86
CA TYR A 37 2.12 33.14 -25.47
C TYR A 37 3.25 33.78 -26.30
N ASP A 38 2.91 34.70 -27.20
CA ASP A 38 3.88 35.38 -28.08
C ASP A 38 4.92 36.15 -27.29
N ARG A 39 4.52 36.76 -26.17
CA ARG A 39 5.44 37.44 -25.26
C ARG A 39 6.45 36.49 -24.63
N GLU A 40 5.98 35.34 -24.15
CA GLU A 40 6.82 34.30 -23.54
C GLU A 40 7.72 33.60 -24.58
N TYR A 41 7.22 33.41 -25.79
CA TYR A 41 7.96 32.89 -26.94
C TYR A 41 9.05 33.88 -27.39
N ALA A 42 8.73 35.16 -27.56
CA ALA A 42 9.68 36.20 -27.95
C ALA A 42 10.80 36.37 -26.92
N ALA A 43 10.50 36.24 -25.63
CA ALA A 43 11.48 36.26 -24.56
C ALA A 43 12.47 35.08 -24.66
N ARG A 44 11.98 33.88 -24.99
CA ARG A 44 12.81 32.68 -25.21
C ARG A 44 13.61 32.77 -26.50
N LEU A 45 12.99 33.21 -27.60
CA LEU A 45 13.68 33.45 -28.86
C LEU A 45 14.83 34.46 -28.69
N LYS A 46 14.63 35.53 -27.90
CA LYS A 46 15.70 36.48 -27.57
C LYS A 46 16.86 35.84 -26.79
N LYS A 47 16.58 34.90 -25.90
CA LYS A 47 17.61 34.14 -25.18
C LYS A 47 18.34 33.18 -26.12
N ALA A 48 17.60 32.43 -26.94
CA ALA A 48 18.14 31.51 -27.93
C ALA A 48 19.04 32.22 -28.95
N VAL A 49 18.64 33.39 -29.45
CA VAL A 49 19.47 34.19 -30.38
C VAL A 49 20.80 34.59 -29.75
N LYS A 50 20.86 34.87 -28.44
CA LYS A 50 22.10 35.22 -27.74
C LYS A 50 23.05 34.03 -27.55
N SER A 51 22.51 32.84 -27.32
CA SER A 51 23.31 31.62 -27.09
C SER A 51 23.66 30.89 -28.38
N HIS A 52 22.88 31.07 -29.44
CA HIS A 52 23.01 30.36 -30.70
C HIS A 52 24.30 30.76 -31.45
N GLN A 53 24.99 29.73 -31.96
CA GLN A 53 26.21 29.84 -32.73
C GLN A 53 25.98 29.15 -34.07
N LYS A 54 26.01 29.92 -35.15
CA LYS A 54 25.85 29.42 -36.51
C LYS A 54 27.07 29.78 -37.35
N PRO A 55 27.65 28.83 -38.12
CA PRO A 55 28.71 29.13 -39.07
C PRO A 55 28.29 30.27 -40.00
N GLY A 56 29.13 31.31 -40.13
CA GLY A 56 28.84 32.51 -40.92
C GLY A 56 28.27 33.70 -40.15
N PHE A 57 27.83 33.52 -38.89
CA PHE A 57 27.37 34.61 -38.02
C PHE A 57 28.19 34.67 -36.73
N ARG A 58 28.54 35.90 -36.29
CA ARG A 58 29.15 36.09 -34.97
C ARG A 58 28.16 35.64 -33.89
N LYS A 59 28.64 34.88 -32.90
CA LYS A 59 27.84 34.39 -31.76
C LYS A 59 26.96 35.52 -31.21
N GLY A 60 25.66 35.24 -31.05
CA GLY A 60 24.68 36.20 -30.53
C GLY A 60 24.17 37.25 -31.53
N ARG A 61 24.61 37.22 -32.79
CA ARG A 61 24.24 38.18 -33.85
C ARG A 61 23.59 37.53 -35.06
N THR A 62 23.15 36.27 -34.94
CA THR A 62 22.35 35.60 -35.98
C THR A 62 20.98 36.27 -36.10
N PRO A 63 20.50 36.58 -37.32
CA PRO A 63 19.16 37.14 -37.53
C PRO A 63 18.06 36.26 -36.92
N ARG A 64 17.04 36.88 -36.33
CA ARG A 64 15.94 36.19 -35.64
C ARG A 64 15.26 35.14 -36.52
N ALA A 65 14.96 35.50 -37.78
CA ALA A 65 14.32 34.62 -38.74
C ALA A 65 15.10 33.32 -39.01
N VAL A 66 16.44 33.36 -38.93
CA VAL A 66 17.28 32.17 -39.14
C VAL A 66 17.25 31.25 -37.92
N VAL A 67 17.28 31.83 -36.72
CA VAL A 67 17.19 31.08 -35.45
C VAL A 67 15.80 30.48 -35.28
N GLU A 68 14.76 31.22 -35.65
CA GLU A 68 13.37 30.76 -35.63
C GLU A 68 13.12 29.62 -36.62
N LYS A 69 13.77 29.64 -37.79
CA LYS A 69 13.67 28.54 -38.75
C LYS A 69 14.29 27.24 -38.25
N GLU A 70 15.37 27.30 -37.47
CA GLU A 70 16.08 26.12 -36.96
C GLU A 70 15.58 25.65 -35.60
N LEU A 71 15.30 26.57 -34.67
CA LEU A 71 14.92 26.29 -33.29
C LEU A 71 13.45 26.61 -32.99
N GLY A 72 12.68 27.12 -33.96
CA GLY A 72 11.32 27.57 -33.70
C GLY A 72 10.41 26.48 -33.18
N GLY A 73 10.47 25.27 -33.75
CA GLY A 73 9.70 24.12 -33.26
C GLY A 73 10.05 23.74 -31.82
N TYR A 74 11.35 23.70 -31.49
CA TYR A 74 11.83 23.40 -30.13
C TYR A 74 11.40 24.48 -29.13
N LEU A 75 11.58 25.75 -29.48
CA LEU A 75 11.20 26.88 -28.62
C LEU A 75 9.69 26.96 -28.40
N ARG A 76 8.87 26.52 -29.37
CA ARG A 76 7.41 26.42 -29.19
C ARG A 76 7.06 25.38 -28.13
N MET A 77 7.61 24.17 -28.23
CA MET A 77 7.39 23.11 -27.24
C MET A 77 7.89 23.52 -25.85
N GLU A 78 9.09 24.09 -25.75
CA GLU A 78 9.62 24.61 -24.49
C GLU A 78 8.76 25.74 -23.89
N THR A 79 8.11 26.55 -24.74
CA THR A 79 7.19 27.59 -24.29
C THR A 79 5.91 26.96 -23.72
N VAL A 80 5.34 25.97 -24.41
CA VAL A 80 4.16 25.22 -23.91
C VAL A 80 4.47 24.51 -22.59
N GLU A 81 5.57 23.76 -22.50
CA GLU A 81 6.01 23.06 -21.29
C GLU A 81 6.20 23.98 -20.09
N ALA A 82 6.59 25.23 -20.32
CA ALA A 82 6.74 26.22 -19.26
C ALA A 82 5.44 26.96 -18.90
N LEU A 83 4.46 26.99 -19.81
CA LEU A 83 3.16 27.63 -19.60
C LEU A 83 2.18 26.70 -18.89
N VAL A 84 2.20 25.42 -19.21
CA VAL A 84 1.30 24.40 -18.62
C VAL A 84 1.36 24.40 -17.08
N PRO A 85 2.53 24.34 -16.41
CA PRO A 85 2.60 24.38 -14.94
C PRO A 85 2.11 25.71 -14.33
N LYS A 86 2.31 26.82 -15.04
CA LYS A 86 1.84 28.14 -14.57
C LYS A 86 0.32 28.24 -14.62
N ALA A 87 -0.29 27.77 -15.72
CA ALA A 87 -1.74 27.70 -15.85
C ALA A 87 -2.35 26.74 -14.82
N TRP A 88 -1.69 25.60 -14.58
CA TRP A 88 -2.09 24.66 -13.53
C TRP A 88 -2.11 25.30 -12.15
N MET A 89 -1.03 25.97 -11.76
CA MET A 89 -0.95 26.65 -10.46
C MET A 89 -2.05 27.71 -10.31
N SER A 90 -2.35 28.45 -11.38
CA SER A 90 -3.46 29.40 -11.40
C SER A 90 -4.80 28.71 -11.17
N ALA A 91 -5.06 27.59 -11.86
CA ALA A 91 -6.29 26.83 -11.74
C ALA A 91 -6.46 26.21 -10.34
N VAL A 92 -5.39 25.68 -9.74
CA VAL A 92 -5.41 25.12 -8.38
C VAL A 92 -5.80 26.18 -7.35
N LEU A 93 -5.26 27.41 -7.49
CA LEU A 93 -5.57 28.52 -6.59
C LEU A 93 -7.00 29.06 -6.81
N GLU A 94 -7.43 29.19 -8.07
CA GLU A 94 -8.75 29.72 -8.44
C GLU A 94 -9.88 28.79 -7.99
N HIS A 95 -9.75 27.49 -8.28
CA HIS A 95 -10.78 26.48 -8.01
C HIS A 95 -10.57 25.73 -6.69
N ARG A 96 -9.54 26.10 -5.90
CA ARG A 96 -9.16 25.46 -4.62
C ARG A 96 -9.08 23.94 -4.72
N LEU A 97 -8.46 23.46 -5.80
CA LEU A 97 -8.34 22.03 -6.06
C LEU A 97 -7.34 21.39 -5.09
N ALA A 98 -7.71 20.21 -4.57
CA ALA A 98 -6.83 19.37 -3.77
C ALA A 98 -6.56 18.05 -4.54
N PRO A 99 -5.69 18.10 -5.56
CA PRO A 99 -5.36 16.94 -6.39
C PRO A 99 -4.62 15.88 -5.57
N LEU A 100 -4.91 14.60 -5.83
CA LEU A 100 -4.18 13.46 -5.26
C LEU A 100 -3.04 12.99 -6.18
N THR A 101 -3.11 13.35 -7.46
CA THR A 101 -2.16 12.97 -8.50
C THR A 101 -1.65 14.21 -9.23
N ASP A 102 -0.48 14.08 -9.85
CA ASP A 102 0.01 15.10 -10.77
C ASP A 102 -0.95 15.21 -11.99
N PRO A 103 -1.15 16.43 -12.53
CA PRO A 103 -2.06 16.62 -13.65
C PRO A 103 -1.56 15.93 -14.92
N ALA A 104 -2.42 15.11 -15.53
CA ALA A 104 -2.21 14.58 -16.87
C ALA A 104 -2.63 15.63 -17.91
N LEU A 105 -1.74 15.91 -18.86
CA LEU A 105 -2.01 16.82 -19.97
C LEU A 105 -2.71 16.07 -21.10
N GLU A 106 -3.91 16.49 -21.47
CA GLU A 106 -4.71 15.97 -22.56
C GLU A 106 -5.16 17.09 -23.52
N ASN A 107 -5.58 16.73 -24.74
CA ASN A 107 -6.16 17.64 -25.73
C ASN A 107 -5.37 18.95 -25.94
N LEU A 108 -4.05 18.85 -26.05
CA LEU A 108 -3.19 19.99 -26.35
C LEU A 108 -3.42 20.44 -27.81
N GLU A 109 -4.07 21.59 -27.96
CA GLU A 109 -4.32 22.22 -29.24
C GLU A 109 -3.57 23.55 -29.31
N PHE A 110 -2.72 23.68 -30.33
CA PHE A 110 -1.98 24.90 -30.60
C PHE A 110 -1.97 25.17 -32.10
N GLY A 111 -2.82 26.12 -32.53
CA GLY A 111 -2.88 26.58 -33.92
C GLY A 111 -1.94 27.75 -34.18
N ASP A 112 -1.45 27.89 -35.41
CA ASP A 112 -0.52 28.95 -35.82
C ASP A 112 -1.07 30.38 -35.61
N ASP A 113 -2.40 30.55 -35.54
CA ASP A 113 -3.10 31.83 -35.33
C ASP A 113 -4.11 31.81 -34.15
N GLY A 114 -4.13 30.73 -33.36
CA GLY A 114 -5.10 30.52 -32.27
C GLY A 114 -4.53 30.69 -30.86
N PRO A 115 -5.40 30.72 -29.82
CA PRO A 115 -4.97 30.55 -28.43
C PRO A 115 -4.41 29.13 -28.20
N LEU A 116 -3.61 28.98 -27.16
CA LEU A 116 -3.14 27.67 -26.70
C LEU A 116 -4.19 27.09 -25.75
N THR A 117 -4.79 25.96 -26.10
CA THR A 117 -5.78 25.26 -25.27
C THR A 117 -5.28 23.88 -24.88
N PHE A 118 -5.51 23.49 -23.64
CA PHE A 118 -5.20 22.15 -23.15
C PHE A 118 -6.07 21.78 -21.95
N ASP A 119 -6.27 20.48 -21.78
CA ASP A 119 -7.00 19.90 -20.66
C ASP A 119 -6.00 19.34 -19.64
N LEU A 120 -6.20 19.66 -18.37
CA LEU A 120 -5.46 19.07 -17.24
C LEU A 120 -6.41 18.19 -16.45
N VAL A 121 -6.16 16.89 -16.49
CA VAL A 121 -6.96 15.89 -15.80
C VAL A 121 -6.29 15.55 -14.47
N VAL A 122 -7.05 15.67 -13.39
CA VAL A 122 -6.60 15.26 -12.05
C VAL A 122 -7.65 14.44 -11.33
N GLU A 123 -7.17 13.62 -10.42
CA GLU A 123 -8.02 12.89 -9.49
C GLU A 123 -8.10 13.64 -8.16
N VAL A 124 -9.30 13.80 -7.64
CA VAL A 124 -9.57 14.41 -6.34
C VAL A 124 -10.29 13.42 -5.46
N ARG A 125 -10.13 13.59 -4.14
CA ARG A 125 -10.90 12.79 -3.19
C ARG A 125 -12.40 13.04 -3.44
N PRO A 126 -13.21 11.99 -3.68
CA PRO A 126 -14.64 12.16 -3.83
C PRO A 126 -15.24 12.63 -2.50
N GLU A 127 -16.25 13.48 -2.59
CA GLU A 127 -17.05 13.84 -1.42
C GLU A 127 -17.98 12.67 -1.09
N ILE A 128 -17.69 11.99 0.01
CA ILE A 128 -18.51 10.87 0.49
C ILE A 128 -19.58 11.44 1.41
N VAL A 129 -20.83 11.45 0.95
CA VAL A 129 -21.98 11.72 1.81
C VAL A 129 -22.35 10.41 2.50
N LEU A 130 -22.04 10.32 3.80
CA LEU A 130 -22.46 9.17 4.61
C LEU A 130 -23.99 9.18 4.73
N GLY A 131 -24.61 8.02 4.53
CA GLY A 131 -26.03 7.82 4.81
C GLY A 131 -26.31 7.78 6.32
N ASP A 132 -27.53 7.38 6.69
CA ASP A 132 -27.89 7.21 8.10
C ASP A 132 -27.16 6.00 8.71
N ILE A 133 -26.14 6.27 9.51
CA ILE A 133 -25.35 5.26 10.21
C ILE A 133 -26.13 4.57 11.33
N ASN A 134 -27.27 5.12 11.76
CA ASN A 134 -28.08 4.58 12.85
C ASN A 134 -28.88 3.33 12.44
N GLU A 135 -29.02 3.07 11.14
CA GLU A 135 -29.70 1.88 10.63
C GLU A 135 -28.80 0.64 10.58
N ILE A 136 -27.50 0.77 10.91
CA ILE A 136 -26.55 -0.34 10.82
C ILE A 136 -26.66 -1.22 12.09
N PRO A 137 -27.21 -2.45 12.00
CA PRO A 137 -27.38 -3.30 13.17
C PRO A 137 -26.03 -3.89 13.61
N VAL A 138 -25.53 -3.48 14.78
CA VAL A 138 -24.33 -4.06 15.38
C VAL A 138 -24.72 -5.11 16.40
N LYS A 139 -24.27 -6.36 16.19
CA LYS A 139 -24.45 -7.44 17.18
C LYS A 139 -23.37 -7.32 18.25
N LYS A 140 -23.73 -6.77 19.41
CA LYS A 140 -22.87 -6.81 20.59
C LYS A 140 -22.92 -8.23 21.18
N ARG A 141 -21.79 -8.94 21.14
CA ARG A 141 -21.63 -10.18 21.90
C ARG A 141 -21.44 -9.79 23.37
N ALA A 142 -22.39 -10.14 24.21
CA ALA A 142 -22.18 -10.13 25.65
C ALA A 142 -21.40 -11.40 25.99
N VAL A 143 -20.20 -11.23 26.56
CA VAL A 143 -19.42 -12.32 27.13
C VAL A 143 -19.54 -12.16 28.63
N GLU A 144 -20.02 -13.20 29.29
CA GLU A 144 -20.04 -13.30 30.75
C GLU A 144 -18.89 -14.22 31.16
N VAL A 145 -18.06 -13.75 32.07
CA VAL A 145 -16.98 -14.56 32.67
C VAL A 145 -17.59 -15.25 33.87
N THR A 146 -17.58 -16.58 33.85
CA THR A 146 -18.11 -17.40 34.93
C THR A 146 -17.00 -17.72 35.94
N ASP A 147 -17.38 -18.11 37.16
CA ASP A 147 -16.42 -18.58 38.16
C ASP A 147 -15.66 -19.83 37.66
N ALA A 148 -16.31 -20.67 36.85
CA ALA A 148 -15.69 -21.84 36.24
C ALA A 148 -14.53 -21.47 35.28
N ASP A 149 -14.68 -20.38 34.50
CA ASP A 149 -13.60 -19.89 33.63
C ASP A 149 -12.39 -19.41 34.45
N VAL A 150 -12.66 -18.81 35.61
CA VAL A 150 -11.61 -18.34 36.54
C VAL A 150 -10.90 -19.54 37.18
N ASP A 151 -11.65 -20.53 37.63
CA ASP A 151 -11.12 -21.74 38.24
C ASP A 151 -10.28 -22.56 37.25
N GLU A 152 -10.71 -22.66 35.98
CA GLU A 152 -9.94 -23.32 34.91
C GLU A 152 -8.58 -22.63 34.71
N VAL A 153 -8.58 -21.30 34.61
CA VAL A 153 -7.34 -20.53 34.46
C VAL A 153 -6.44 -20.66 35.69
N LEU A 154 -7.03 -20.66 36.90
CA LEU A 154 -6.29 -20.83 38.14
C LEU A 154 -5.64 -22.21 38.23
N ALA A 155 -6.38 -23.28 37.90
CA ALA A 155 -5.86 -24.64 37.84
C ALA A 155 -4.69 -24.76 36.85
N ARG A 156 -4.85 -24.22 35.64
CA ARG A 156 -3.79 -24.19 34.63
C ARG A 156 -2.55 -23.43 35.12
N LEU A 157 -2.72 -22.32 35.83
CA LEU A 157 -1.62 -21.56 36.41
C LEU A 157 -0.91 -22.35 37.51
N GLN A 158 -1.65 -23.05 38.37
CA GLN A 158 -1.08 -23.92 39.40
C GLN A 158 -0.26 -25.06 38.79
N GLU A 159 -0.80 -25.75 37.79
CA GLU A 159 -0.11 -26.81 37.06
C GLU A 159 1.17 -26.31 36.38
N SER A 160 1.12 -25.12 35.75
CA SER A 160 2.30 -24.53 35.10
C SER A 160 3.44 -24.19 36.06
N ARG A 161 3.14 -24.04 37.36
CA ARG A 161 4.11 -23.74 38.43
C ARG A 161 4.43 -24.95 39.30
N ALA A 162 3.92 -26.13 38.96
CA ALA A 162 4.22 -27.35 39.68
C ALA A 162 5.71 -27.71 39.58
N THR A 163 6.25 -28.27 40.66
CA THR A 163 7.61 -28.81 40.70
C THR A 163 7.56 -30.33 40.72
N PHE A 164 8.31 -30.96 39.81
CA PHE A 164 8.40 -32.41 39.74
C PHE A 164 9.47 -32.95 40.69
N ALA A 165 9.16 -34.05 41.37
CA ALA A 165 10.09 -34.79 42.21
C ALA A 165 10.33 -36.18 41.62
N PRO A 166 11.56 -36.72 41.69
CA PRO A 166 11.86 -38.04 41.15
C PRO A 166 11.14 -39.14 41.94
N VAL A 167 10.58 -40.12 41.22
CA VAL A 167 9.91 -41.29 41.79
C VAL A 167 10.35 -42.56 41.07
N GLU A 168 10.43 -43.69 41.78
CA GLU A 168 10.90 -44.98 41.25
C GLU A 168 9.76 -45.95 40.84
N ARG A 169 8.51 -45.47 40.91
CA ARG A 169 7.33 -46.25 40.49
C ARG A 169 7.12 -46.16 38.97
N ALA A 170 6.28 -47.04 38.43
CA ALA A 170 5.85 -46.95 37.04
C ALA A 170 5.16 -45.59 36.77
N ALA A 171 5.35 -45.06 35.56
CA ALA A 171 4.81 -43.78 35.15
C ALA A 171 3.27 -43.83 35.12
N ALA A 172 2.63 -42.80 35.66
CA ALA A 172 1.18 -42.62 35.68
C ALA A 172 0.81 -41.27 35.05
N GLU A 173 -0.49 -41.07 34.79
CA GLU A 173 -1.00 -39.75 34.38
C GLU A 173 -0.61 -38.67 35.40
N GLY A 174 -0.17 -37.52 34.90
CA GLY A 174 0.37 -36.40 35.70
C GLY A 174 1.87 -36.48 35.98
N ASP A 175 2.54 -37.62 35.73
CA ASP A 175 3.99 -37.70 35.88
C ASP A 175 4.71 -37.08 34.67
N GLN A 176 5.84 -36.41 34.94
CA GLN A 176 6.76 -35.96 33.89
C GLN A 176 7.81 -37.04 33.63
N ILE A 177 7.84 -37.56 32.41
CA ILE A 177 8.88 -38.47 31.93
C ILE A 177 9.86 -37.72 31.04
N THR A 178 11.14 -38.11 31.13
CA THR A 178 12.19 -37.65 30.18
C THR A 178 12.58 -38.85 29.34
N LEU A 179 12.52 -38.71 28.01
CA LEU A 179 12.78 -39.78 27.08
C LEU A 179 13.54 -39.27 25.84
N ASP A 180 14.19 -40.21 25.15
CA ASP A 180 14.81 -39.97 23.86
C ASP A 180 13.90 -40.55 22.78
N LEU A 181 13.41 -39.69 21.87
CA LEU A 181 12.55 -40.12 20.77
C LEU A 181 13.39 -40.51 19.56
N VAL A 182 13.12 -41.69 19.01
CA VAL A 182 13.63 -42.12 17.71
C VAL A 182 12.43 -42.21 16.76
N PRO A 183 12.29 -41.29 15.78
CA PRO A 183 11.22 -41.35 14.80
C PRO A 183 11.33 -42.62 13.96
N GLY A 184 10.33 -43.51 14.04
CA GLY A 184 10.29 -44.71 13.20
C GLY A 184 10.02 -44.41 11.72
N ALA A 185 10.07 -45.45 10.88
CA ALA A 185 9.73 -45.34 9.47
C ALA A 185 8.25 -44.93 9.29
N TRP A 186 8.00 -43.94 8.42
CA TRP A 186 6.68 -43.54 7.95
C TRP A 186 6.50 -44.03 6.51
N GLU A 187 5.27 -44.29 6.06
CA GLU A 187 4.96 -44.84 4.73
C GLU A 187 5.84 -44.22 3.61
N GLY A 188 6.78 -45.00 3.09
CA GLY A 188 7.65 -44.63 1.97
C GLY A 188 8.98 -43.95 2.30
N GLN A 189 9.27 -43.63 3.56
CA GLN A 189 10.54 -43.00 3.97
C GLN A 189 11.23 -43.80 5.08
N ALA A 190 12.47 -44.21 4.83
CA ALA A 190 13.30 -44.89 5.82
C ALA A 190 13.58 -43.98 7.03
N ASP A 191 13.77 -44.60 8.19
CA ASP A 191 14.10 -43.94 9.45
C ASP A 191 15.22 -42.90 9.25
N SER A 192 14.97 -41.69 9.74
CA SER A 192 15.90 -40.57 9.68
C SER A 192 17.15 -40.78 10.54
N GLY A 193 17.14 -41.76 11.45
CA GLY A 193 18.19 -42.01 12.45
C GLY A 193 18.35 -40.86 13.45
N LYS A 194 17.42 -39.90 13.46
CA LYS A 194 17.49 -38.69 14.26
C LYS A 194 17.00 -38.98 15.67
N VAL A 195 17.91 -39.07 16.63
CA VAL A 195 17.53 -39.14 18.04
C VAL A 195 17.22 -37.72 18.53
N ILE A 196 15.99 -37.52 19.01
CA ILE A 196 15.58 -36.31 19.69
C ILE A 196 15.70 -36.59 21.19
N ALA A 197 16.84 -36.20 21.77
CA ALA A 197 17.16 -36.49 23.16
C ALA A 197 16.48 -35.52 24.15
N ASP A 198 16.42 -35.93 25.43
CA ASP A 198 15.99 -35.12 26.58
C ASP A 198 14.59 -34.51 26.45
N GLN A 199 13.68 -35.19 25.76
CA GLN A 199 12.31 -34.72 25.58
C GLN A 199 11.49 -34.99 26.84
N ARG A 200 10.83 -33.93 27.32
CA ARG A 200 10.04 -33.96 28.55
C ARG A 200 8.56 -33.99 28.20
N PHE A 201 7.87 -35.02 28.66
CA PHE A 201 6.43 -35.19 28.47
C PHE A 201 5.75 -35.31 29.82
N VAL A 202 4.68 -34.55 30.03
CA VAL A 202 3.76 -34.77 31.15
C VAL A 202 2.64 -35.66 30.66
N LEU A 203 2.54 -36.88 31.18
CA LEU A 203 1.54 -37.85 30.76
C LEU A 203 0.12 -37.33 31.05
N GLY A 204 -0.76 -37.39 30.05
CA GLY A 204 -2.13 -36.87 30.15
C GLY A 204 -2.27 -35.38 29.80
N SER A 205 -1.19 -34.69 29.43
CA SER A 205 -1.26 -33.31 28.95
C SER A 205 -2.06 -33.22 27.64
N PRO A 206 -2.97 -32.24 27.49
CA PRO A 206 -3.76 -32.04 26.27
C PRO A 206 -2.90 -31.63 25.06
N ASN A 207 -1.66 -31.20 25.29
CA ASN A 207 -0.71 -30.85 24.23
C ASN A 207 0.02 -32.08 23.66
N ASN A 208 -0.09 -33.24 24.30
CA ASN A 208 0.52 -34.48 23.78
C ASN A 208 -0.46 -35.19 22.86
N MET A 209 0.05 -35.95 21.88
CA MET A 209 -0.82 -36.86 21.12
C MET A 209 -1.34 -37.98 22.03
N GLU A 210 -2.61 -38.34 21.86
CA GLU A 210 -3.28 -39.37 22.66
C GLU A 210 -2.51 -40.70 22.66
N ALA A 211 -1.92 -41.06 21.52
CA ALA A 211 -1.07 -42.23 21.38
C ALA A 211 0.12 -42.25 22.37
N PHE A 212 0.76 -41.10 22.61
CA PHE A 212 1.85 -40.99 23.58
C PHE A 212 1.34 -41.05 25.03
N ASN A 213 0.19 -40.43 25.33
CA ASN A 213 -0.39 -40.46 26.66
C ASN A 213 -0.77 -41.89 27.06
N THR A 214 -1.46 -42.64 26.20
CA THR A 214 -1.87 -44.02 26.50
C THR A 214 -0.70 -45.01 26.36
N GLY A 215 0.19 -44.76 25.39
CA GLY A 215 1.32 -45.64 25.10
C GLY A 215 2.40 -45.64 26.17
N LEU A 216 2.61 -44.53 26.89
CA LEU A 216 3.72 -44.39 27.84
C LEU A 216 3.32 -44.54 29.31
N VAL A 217 2.02 -44.67 29.62
CA VAL A 217 1.55 -45.04 30.95
C VAL A 217 2.03 -46.46 31.31
N GLY A 218 2.51 -46.63 32.53
CA GLY A 218 2.99 -47.90 33.10
C GLY A 218 4.46 -48.22 32.82
N VAL A 219 5.16 -47.39 32.03
CA VAL A 219 6.58 -47.59 31.69
C VAL A 219 7.47 -47.28 32.90
N LYS A 220 8.56 -48.04 33.06
CA LYS A 220 9.59 -47.78 34.08
C LYS A 220 10.81 -47.10 33.49
N ALA A 221 11.61 -46.45 34.34
CA ALA A 221 12.87 -45.84 33.91
C ALA A 221 13.81 -46.90 33.28
N GLY A 222 14.33 -46.60 32.09
CA GLY A 222 15.22 -47.49 31.32
C GLY A 222 14.53 -48.52 30.43
N GLU A 223 13.20 -48.51 30.34
CA GLU A 223 12.44 -49.38 29.45
C GLU A 223 12.26 -48.74 28.06
N GLU A 224 12.50 -49.52 27.01
CA GLU A 224 12.26 -49.12 25.63
C GLU A 224 10.85 -49.54 25.19
N LYS A 225 10.11 -48.64 24.56
CA LYS A 225 8.74 -48.91 24.10
C LYS A 225 8.47 -48.24 22.76
N THR A 226 7.92 -49.01 21.82
CA THR A 226 7.45 -48.51 20.54
C THR A 226 5.99 -48.08 20.65
N VAL A 227 5.68 -46.86 20.24
CA VAL A 227 4.32 -46.30 20.21
C VAL A 227 3.95 -46.00 18.76
N GLU A 228 2.85 -46.58 18.29
CA GLU A 228 2.28 -46.26 16.98
C GLU A 228 1.46 -44.98 17.08
N VAL A 229 1.73 -44.02 16.19
CA VAL A 229 1.10 -42.70 16.18
C VAL A 229 0.48 -42.45 14.81
N SER A 230 -0.80 -42.05 14.79
CA SER A 230 -1.51 -41.65 13.57
C SER A 230 -1.67 -40.13 13.56
N TYR A 231 -1.25 -39.50 12.47
CA TYR A 231 -1.45 -38.07 12.22
C TYR A 231 -2.65 -37.86 11.31
N ALA A 232 -3.47 -36.85 11.60
CA ALA A 232 -4.56 -36.44 10.73
C ALA A 232 -4.03 -35.81 9.43
N ALA A 233 -4.81 -35.88 8.34
CA ALA A 233 -4.40 -35.41 7.01
C ALA A 233 -4.15 -33.89 6.93
N ASP A 234 -4.61 -33.13 7.93
CA ASP A 234 -4.48 -31.67 8.08
C ASP A 234 -3.45 -31.25 9.13
N HIS A 235 -2.66 -32.18 9.65
CA HIS A 235 -1.59 -31.85 10.59
C HIS A 235 -0.46 -31.11 9.87
N PRO A 236 -0.12 -29.86 10.28
CA PRO A 236 0.89 -29.04 9.61
C PRO A 236 2.33 -29.55 9.77
#